data_AF-A0A358B855-F1
#
_entry.id   AF-A0A358B855-F1
#
_cell.length_a   1.000
_cell.length_b   1.000
_cell.length_c   1.000
_cell.angle_alpha   90.00
_cell.angle_beta   90.00
_cell.angle_gamma   90.00
#
_symmetry.space_group_name_H-M   'P 1'
#
loop_
_entity.id
_entity.type
_entity.pdbx_description
1 polymer ?
#
loop_
_entity_poly.entity_id
_entity_poly.type
_entity_poly.pdbx_seq_one_letter_code
_entity_poly.pdbx_strand_id
1 'polypeptide(L)'
;MDKSMMKGIAVGSIAMVVLGASGFTGYKTLTQPKFADVVAVKEVTETVVTPRERCENVQVRRQAPVKDQHRVAGSLIGGVAGGLLGSNIGGGNGKKLATVAGAVAGGYAGNQVQKNLQQNDVVTTTERRCRTVKLKSQRLVGYDVTYRLEGQDSQVRTSFKPGVTLPVKDGQVVITPPPDLRS
;
A
#
# COMPACT_ATOMS: atom_id res chain seq x y z
N MET A 1 11.84 17.21 -3.80
CA MET A 1 13.22 16.77 -4.13
C MET A 1 13.24 16.50 -5.61
N ASP A 2 13.56 17.54 -6.37
CA ASP A 2 13.79 17.44 -7.81
C ASP A 2 15.12 16.76 -8.10
N LYS A 3 15.15 15.92 -9.13
CA LYS A 3 16.35 15.73 -9.95
C LYS A 3 15.96 15.34 -11.38
N SER A 4 15.76 16.38 -12.17
CA SER A 4 15.95 16.37 -13.62
C SER A 4 17.40 15.96 -13.95
N MET A 5 17.62 15.01 -14.88
CA MET A 5 18.65 15.09 -15.93
C MET A 5 18.75 13.83 -16.80
N MET A 6 19.16 14.06 -18.05
CA MET A 6 19.35 13.16 -19.20
C MET A 6 18.06 12.84 -19.96
N LYS A 7 17.65 13.55 -21.01
CA LYS A 7 18.42 14.10 -22.17
C LYS A 7 19.42 13.10 -22.73
N GLY A 8 18.99 12.37 -23.75
CA GLY A 8 19.81 11.56 -24.63
C GLY A 8 19.17 11.51 -26.03
N ILE A 9 19.06 12.66 -26.68
CA ILE A 9 18.98 12.72 -28.13
C ILE A 9 20.40 12.45 -28.63
N ALA A 10 20.58 11.37 -29.38
CA ALA A 10 21.69 11.23 -30.31
C ALA A 10 21.10 10.77 -31.65
N VAL A 11 20.69 11.77 -32.42
CA VAL A 11 20.59 11.71 -33.88
C VAL A 11 21.98 11.31 -34.40
N GLY A 12 22.05 10.21 -35.13
CA GLY A 12 23.28 9.70 -35.75
C GLY A 12 23.06 9.22 -37.17
N SER A 13 22.14 9.86 -37.89
CA SER A 13 22.00 9.75 -39.34
C SER A 13 22.83 10.85 -39.99
N ILE A 14 24.06 10.53 -40.41
CA ILE A 14 24.68 11.24 -41.53
C ILE A 14 25.36 10.18 -42.40
N ALA A 15 24.72 9.91 -43.53
CA ALA A 15 25.36 9.33 -44.70
C ALA A 15 26.38 10.33 -45.25
N MET A 16 27.61 9.87 -45.52
CA MET A 16 28.48 10.53 -46.48
C MET A 16 29.02 9.48 -47.44
N VAL A 17 28.57 9.59 -48.68
CA VAL A 17 29.11 8.89 -49.85
C VAL A 17 30.45 9.53 -50.18
N VAL A 18 31.52 8.73 -50.22
CA VAL A 18 32.74 9.09 -50.94
C VAL A 18 33.01 8.01 -51.98
N LEU A 19 32.78 8.40 -53.24
CA LEU A 19 33.13 7.63 -54.43
C LEU A 19 34.66 7.60 -54.56
N GLY A 20 35.28 6.48 -54.21
CA GLY A 20 36.68 6.17 -54.50
C GLY A 20 36.75 4.92 -55.37
N ALA A 21 37.07 5.10 -56.65
CA ALA A 21 37.22 4.02 -57.61
C ALA A 21 38.58 3.31 -57.43
N SER A 22 38.58 2.12 -56.83
CA SER A 22 39.62 1.10 -57.02
C SER A 22 39.11 -0.23 -56.49
N GLY A 23 39.06 -1.24 -57.36
CA GLY A 23 38.25 -2.44 -57.19
C GLY A 23 38.62 -3.34 -56.01
N PHE A 24 37.56 -3.91 -55.41
CA PHE A 24 37.54 -5.28 -54.93
C PHE A 24 36.21 -5.91 -55.35
N THR A 25 36.26 -6.67 -56.43
CA THR A 25 35.26 -7.68 -56.78
C THR A 25 35.42 -8.86 -55.83
N GLY A 26 34.65 -8.86 -54.75
CA GLY A 26 34.54 -9.98 -53.82
C GLY A 26 33.07 -10.25 -53.55
N TYR A 27 32.57 -11.34 -54.11
CA TYR A 27 31.23 -11.86 -53.91
C TYR A 27 30.86 -11.90 -52.43
N LYS A 28 30.01 -10.97 -52.00
CA LYS A 28 29.04 -11.27 -50.95
C LYS A 28 27.67 -11.31 -51.63
N THR A 29 27.43 -12.42 -52.34
CA THR A 29 26.08 -13.02 -52.30
C THR A 29 25.83 -13.27 -50.82
N LEU A 30 25.28 -12.25 -50.16
CA LEU A 30 24.85 -12.31 -48.78
C LEU A 30 23.65 -13.25 -48.77
N THR A 31 23.93 -14.54 -48.64
CA THR A 31 22.97 -15.46 -48.03
C THR A 31 22.70 -14.89 -46.66
N GLN A 32 21.70 -14.01 -46.56
CA GLN A 32 21.23 -13.50 -45.29
C GLN A 32 20.85 -14.73 -44.47
N PRO A 33 21.47 -14.93 -43.30
CA PRO A 33 21.14 -16.06 -42.43
C PRO A 33 19.64 -16.04 -42.14
N LYS A 34 18.95 -17.15 -42.45
CA LYS A 34 17.51 -17.30 -42.22
C LYS A 34 17.16 -17.48 -40.74
N PHE A 35 18.16 -17.82 -39.92
CA PHE A 35 18.03 -18.07 -38.50
C PHE A 35 19.20 -17.43 -37.73
N ALA A 36 18.91 -16.92 -36.54
CA ALA A 36 19.89 -16.47 -35.56
C ALA A 36 19.94 -17.47 -34.39
N ASP A 37 21.13 -17.74 -33.88
CA ASP A 37 21.31 -18.66 -32.74
C ASP A 37 21.04 -17.93 -31.42
N VAL A 38 20.21 -18.50 -30.55
CA VAL A 38 19.94 -17.91 -29.24
C VAL A 38 21.04 -18.33 -28.26
N VAL A 39 21.82 -17.35 -27.80
CA VAL A 39 22.95 -17.55 -26.88
C VAL A 39 22.48 -17.52 -25.44
N ALA A 40 21.56 -16.62 -25.09
CA ALA A 40 21.03 -16.49 -23.72
C ALA A 40 19.61 -15.95 -23.70
N VAL A 41 18.83 -16.41 -22.72
CA VAL A 41 17.45 -15.95 -22.47
C VAL A 41 17.33 -15.57 -21.01
N LYS A 42 16.92 -14.32 -20.74
CA LYS A 42 16.68 -13.81 -19.39
C LYS A 42 15.23 -13.36 -19.26
N GLU A 43 14.56 -13.81 -18.20
CA GLU A 43 13.20 -13.39 -17.89
C GLU A 43 13.17 -11.93 -17.41
N VAL A 44 12.24 -11.16 -17.98
CA VAL A 44 11.98 -9.78 -17.57
C VAL A 44 10.67 -9.78 -16.80
N THR A 45 10.77 -9.55 -15.50
CA THR A 45 9.62 -9.45 -14.59
C THR A 45 9.40 -8.00 -14.17
N GLU A 46 8.14 -7.61 -14.07
CA GLU A 46 7.73 -6.31 -13.55
C GLU A 46 6.97 -6.50 -12.23
N THR A 47 7.23 -5.61 -11.27
CA THR A 47 6.48 -5.61 -10.01
C THR A 47 5.18 -4.83 -10.18
N VAL A 48 4.06 -5.55 -10.29
CA VAL A 48 2.73 -4.94 -10.37
C VAL A 48 2.19 -4.73 -8.97
N VAL A 49 1.71 -3.51 -8.69
CA VAL A 49 1.09 -3.13 -7.43
C VAL A 49 -0.42 -3.05 -7.61
N THR A 50 -1.15 -4.00 -7.03
CA THR A 50 -2.62 -4.06 -7.12
C THR A 50 -3.23 -3.66 -5.77
N PRO A 51 -4.02 -2.57 -5.71
CA PRO A 51 -4.73 -2.20 -4.49
C PRO A 51 -5.85 -3.21 -4.23
N ARG A 52 -5.92 -3.73 -3.00
CA ARG A 52 -7.03 -4.58 -2.55
C ARG A 52 -7.55 -4.12 -1.20
N GLU A 53 -8.85 -4.18 -1.04
CA GLU A 53 -9.49 -3.89 0.24
C GLU A 53 -9.44 -5.13 1.13
N ARG A 54 -8.88 -4.98 2.33
CA ARG A 54 -8.81 -6.01 3.35
C ARG A 54 -9.61 -5.54 4.55
N CYS A 55 -10.75 -6.19 4.78
CA CYS A 55 -11.61 -5.95 5.92
C CYS A 55 -11.31 -6.97 7.01
N GLU A 56 -11.01 -6.49 8.21
CA GLU A 56 -10.74 -7.31 9.39
C GLU A 56 -11.68 -6.87 10.52
N ASN A 57 -12.24 -7.85 11.24
CA ASN A 57 -12.98 -7.59 12.47
C ASN A 57 -11.97 -7.37 13.59
N VAL A 58 -11.86 -6.13 14.05
CA VAL A 58 -10.91 -5.76 15.10
C VAL A 58 -11.67 -5.42 16.38
N GLN A 59 -11.14 -5.85 17.51
CA GLN A 59 -11.64 -5.45 18.81
C GLN A 59 -11.14 -4.02 19.10
N VAL A 60 -12.08 -3.09 19.26
CA VAL A 60 -11.78 -1.70 19.60
C VAL A 60 -12.33 -1.39 20.99
N ARG A 61 -11.52 -0.69 21.78
CA ARG A 61 -11.93 -0.17 23.08
C ARG A 61 -12.64 1.17 22.85
N ARG A 62 -13.91 1.27 23.24
CA ARG A 62 -14.68 2.51 23.24
C ARG A 62 -15.11 2.83 24.66
N GLN A 63 -15.25 4.11 24.98
CA GLN A 63 -15.90 4.49 26.23
C GLN A 63 -17.32 3.97 26.22
N ALA A 64 -17.75 3.40 27.35
CA ALA A 64 -19.10 2.92 27.51
C ALA A 64 -20.10 4.09 27.36
N PRO A 65 -21.31 3.84 26.84
CA PRO A 65 -22.33 4.87 26.79
C PRO A 65 -22.66 5.35 28.21
N VAL A 66 -22.79 6.67 28.35
CA VAL A 66 -23.15 7.31 29.62
C VAL A 66 -24.55 6.85 30.04
N LYS A 67 -24.62 6.00 31.08
CA LYS A 67 -25.88 5.43 31.59
C LYS A 67 -26.78 6.48 32.26
N ASP A 68 -26.19 7.54 32.84
CA ASP A 68 -26.90 8.61 33.52
C ASP A 68 -26.20 9.95 33.26
N GLN A 69 -26.71 10.70 32.28
CA GLN A 69 -26.14 12.00 31.85
C GLN A 69 -26.18 13.05 32.97
N HIS A 70 -27.24 13.02 33.76
CA HIS A 70 -27.50 14.00 34.81
C HIS A 70 -26.84 13.60 36.14
N ARG A 71 -26.25 12.39 36.22
CA ARG A 71 -25.53 11.89 37.40
C ARG A 71 -26.40 12.00 38.67
N VAL A 72 -27.69 11.72 38.48
CA VAL A 72 -28.74 11.89 39.49
C VAL A 72 -28.53 10.86 40.60
N ALA A 73 -28.18 9.62 40.24
CA ALA A 73 -28.00 8.57 41.23
C ALA A 73 -26.88 8.91 42.25
N GLY A 74 -25.70 9.31 41.77
CA GLY A 74 -24.57 9.68 42.62
C GLY A 74 -24.84 10.94 43.43
N SER A 75 -25.50 11.94 42.83
CA SER A 75 -25.83 13.20 43.51
C SER A 75 -26.89 13.00 44.59
N LEU A 76 -27.92 12.19 44.33
CA LEU A 76 -28.98 11.89 45.31
C LEU A 76 -28.44 11.03 46.46
N ILE A 77 -27.72 9.94 46.15
CA ILE A 77 -27.15 9.06 47.18
C ILE A 77 -26.14 9.83 48.04
N GLY A 78 -25.25 10.59 47.40
CA GLY A 78 -24.27 11.42 48.09
C GLY A 78 -24.93 12.51 48.95
N GLY A 79 -26.00 13.14 48.46
CA GLY A 79 -26.71 14.18 49.20
C GLY A 79 -27.48 13.65 50.40
N VAL A 80 -28.15 12.49 50.26
CA VAL A 80 -28.81 11.83 51.39
C VAL A 80 -27.77 11.40 52.43
N ALA A 81 -26.69 10.73 52.01
CA ALA A 81 -25.62 10.32 52.91
C ALA A 81 -24.97 11.52 53.62
N GLY A 82 -24.63 12.58 52.89
CA GLY A 82 -24.03 13.78 53.43
C GLY A 82 -24.96 14.56 54.37
N GLY A 83 -26.26 14.60 54.08
CA GLY A 83 -27.26 15.20 54.96
C GLY A 83 -27.44 14.42 56.26
N LEU A 84 -27.54 13.09 56.18
CA LEU A 84 -27.66 12.23 57.37
C LEU A 84 -26.41 12.35 58.26
N LEU A 85 -25.21 12.33 57.67
CA LEU A 85 -23.96 12.51 58.40
C LEU A 85 -23.83 13.91 59.00
N GLY A 86 -24.19 14.96 58.26
CA GLY A 86 -24.16 16.35 58.73
C GLY A 86 -25.17 16.61 59.87
N SER A 87 -26.25 15.84 59.92
CA SER A 87 -27.26 15.95 60.98
C SER A 87 -26.76 15.47 62.34
N ASN A 88 -25.65 14.73 62.43
CA ASN A 88 -25.10 14.30 63.72
C ASN A 88 -24.04 15.27 64.27
N ILE A 89 -23.74 16.36 63.55
CA ILE A 89 -22.68 17.31 63.90
C ILE A 89 -23.32 18.60 64.42
N GLY A 90 -23.06 18.92 65.69
CA GLY A 90 -23.52 20.14 66.35
C GLY A 90 -24.91 20.04 67.00
N GLY A 91 -25.36 21.15 67.59
CA GLY A 91 -26.64 21.25 68.30
C GLY A 91 -27.58 22.31 67.72
N GLY A 92 -28.87 22.22 68.04
CA GLY A 92 -29.87 23.23 67.71
C GLY A 92 -29.92 23.60 66.22
N ASN A 93 -29.78 24.90 65.92
CA ASN A 93 -29.78 25.41 64.54
C ASN A 93 -28.52 25.03 63.76
N GLY A 94 -27.40 24.75 64.44
CA GLY A 94 -26.17 24.28 63.80
C GLY A 94 -26.37 22.94 63.09
N LYS A 95 -27.18 22.05 63.68
CA LYS A 95 -27.55 20.74 63.11
C LYS A 95 -28.24 20.89 61.74
N LYS A 96 -29.18 21.83 61.61
CA LYS A 96 -29.91 22.08 60.36
C LYS A 96 -28.98 22.60 59.28
N LEU A 97 -28.12 23.54 59.65
CA LEU A 97 -27.16 24.15 58.72
C LEU A 97 -26.11 23.12 58.25
N ALA A 98 -25.61 22.30 59.17
CA ALA A 98 -24.69 21.19 58.87
C ALA A 98 -25.34 20.11 57.99
N THR A 99 -26.62 19.80 58.19
CA THR A 99 -27.37 18.87 57.34
C THR A 99 -27.46 19.37 55.89
N VAL A 100 -27.83 20.64 55.69
CA VAL A 100 -27.94 21.24 54.35
C VAL A 100 -26.56 21.32 53.69
N ALA A 101 -25.54 21.79 54.43
CA ALA A 101 -24.17 21.85 53.93
C ALA A 101 -23.63 20.47 53.57
N GLY A 102 -23.88 19.46 54.42
CA GLY A 102 -23.49 18.07 54.19
C GLY A 102 -24.19 17.46 52.97
N ALA A 103 -25.49 17.75 52.77
CA ALA A 103 -26.22 17.28 51.60
C ALA A 103 -25.70 17.89 50.28
N VAL A 104 -25.41 19.19 50.27
CA VAL A 104 -24.83 19.85 49.09
C VAL A 104 -23.43 19.32 48.79
N ALA A 105 -22.57 19.21 49.81
CA ALA A 105 -21.21 18.70 49.67
C ALA A 105 -21.19 17.22 49.23
N GLY A 106 -22.04 16.40 49.85
CA GLY A 106 -22.18 14.98 49.53
C GLY A 106 -22.74 14.76 48.12
N GLY A 107 -23.71 15.56 47.69
CA GLY A 107 -24.26 15.49 46.33
C GLY A 107 -23.24 15.87 45.27
N TYR A 108 -22.44 16.92 45.51
CA TYR A 108 -21.36 17.30 44.59
C TYR A 108 -20.27 16.23 44.51
N ALA A 109 -19.84 15.69 45.67
CA ALA A 109 -18.86 14.62 45.71
C ALA A 109 -19.36 13.36 44.99
N GLY A 110 -20.62 12.96 45.22
CA GLY A 110 -21.24 11.82 44.54
C GLY A 110 -21.36 12.00 43.03
N ASN A 111 -21.66 13.22 42.56
CA ASN A 111 -21.66 13.56 41.14
C ASN A 111 -20.30 13.34 40.48
N GLN A 112 -19.22 13.79 41.14
CA GLN A 112 -17.86 13.69 40.63
C GLN A 112 -17.37 12.24 40.60
N VAL A 113 -17.71 11.43 41.62
CA VAL A 113 -17.39 9.99 41.63
C VAL A 113 -18.10 9.27 40.49
N GLN A 114 -19.41 9.50 40.29
CA GLN A 114 -20.16 8.89 39.20
C GLN A 114 -19.61 9.31 37.82
N LYS A 115 -19.19 10.57 37.67
CA LYS A 115 -18.52 11.06 36.46
C LYS A 115 -17.23 10.28 36.16
N ASN A 116 -16.36 10.14 37.16
CA ASN A 116 -15.09 9.41 36.99
C ASN A 116 -15.35 7.94 36.62
N LEU A 117 -16.30 7.27 37.28
CA LEU A 117 -16.64 5.88 36.97
C LEU A 117 -17.15 5.72 35.52
N GLN A 118 -18.03 6.63 35.07
CA GLN A 118 -18.54 6.61 33.69
C GLN A 118 -17.43 6.89 32.66
N GLN A 119 -16.50 7.80 32.96
CA GLN A 119 -15.39 8.14 32.05
C GLN A 119 -14.35 7.02 31.92
N ASN A 120 -14.17 6.23 32.99
CA ASN A 120 -13.24 5.10 33.01
C ASN A 120 -13.90 3.79 32.54
N ASP A 121 -15.21 3.78 32.29
CA ASP A 121 -15.90 2.61 31.77
C ASP A 121 -15.55 2.44 30.28
N VAL A 122 -14.87 1.34 29.96
CA VAL A 122 -14.40 1.04 28.62
C VAL A 122 -14.97 -0.30 28.20
N VAL A 123 -15.76 -0.29 27.13
CA VAL A 123 -16.31 -1.49 26.51
C VAL A 123 -15.50 -1.88 25.29
N THR A 124 -15.29 -3.18 25.13
CA THR A 124 -14.68 -3.73 23.92
C THR A 124 -15.79 -4.07 22.94
N THR A 125 -15.74 -3.49 21.75
CA THR A 125 -16.69 -3.76 20.66
C THR A 125 -15.93 -4.25 19.43
N THR A 126 -16.50 -5.20 18.72
CA THR A 126 -15.97 -5.67 17.44
C THR A 126 -16.40 -4.69 16.35
N GLU A 127 -15.42 -4.07 15.68
CA GLU A 127 -15.64 -3.17 14.56
C GLU A 127 -15.01 -3.75 13.29
N ARG A 128 -15.75 -3.75 12.18
CA ARG A 128 -15.21 -4.15 10.88
C ARG A 128 -14.44 -2.97 10.30
N ARG A 129 -13.11 -3.06 10.28
CA ARG A 129 -12.24 -2.04 9.68
C ARG A 129 -11.68 -2.53 8.36
N CYS A 130 -11.97 -1.78 7.31
CA CYS A 130 -11.44 -2.03 5.99
C CYS A 130 -10.26 -1.09 5.70
N ARG A 131 -9.17 -1.65 5.19
CA ARG A 131 -7.99 -0.89 4.75
C ARG A 131 -7.57 -1.34 3.36
N THR A 132 -7.13 -0.39 2.54
CA THR A 132 -6.54 -0.69 1.25
C THR A 132 -5.10 -1.15 1.45
N VAL A 133 -4.83 -2.42 1.15
CA VAL A 133 -3.50 -2.99 1.12
C VAL A 133 -2.97 -3.04 -0.31
N LYS A 134 -1.71 -2.65 -0.49
CA LYS A 134 -1.02 -2.72 -1.79
C LYS A 134 -0.35 -4.09 -1.92
N LEU A 135 -0.94 -4.98 -2.70
CA LEU A 135 -0.35 -6.30 -2.98
C LEU A 135 0.69 -6.13 -4.10
N LYS A 136 1.89 -6.67 -3.88
CA LYS A 136 2.95 -6.73 -4.90
C LYS A 136 2.94 -8.12 -5.53
N SER A 137 2.89 -8.19 -6.84
CA SER A 137 3.03 -9.43 -7.59
C SER A 137 4.05 -9.25 -8.69
N GLN A 138 4.91 -10.25 -8.92
CA GLN A 138 5.81 -10.25 -10.07
C GLN A 138 5.06 -10.78 -11.27
N ARG A 139 4.97 -9.98 -12.33
CA ARG A 139 4.38 -10.37 -13.61
C ARG A 139 5.50 -10.52 -14.62
N LEU A 140 5.58 -11.67 -15.27
CA LEU A 140 6.47 -11.86 -16.41
C LEU A 140 5.94 -11.00 -17.57
N VAL A 141 6.75 -10.04 -18.02
CA VAL A 141 6.39 -9.12 -19.11
C VAL A 141 7.08 -9.47 -20.43
N GLY A 142 8.15 -10.27 -20.37
CA GLY A 142 8.83 -10.75 -21.55
C GLY A 142 10.17 -11.40 -21.25
N TYR A 143 11.00 -11.50 -22.27
CA TYR A 143 12.31 -12.11 -22.23
C TYR A 143 13.32 -11.21 -22.96
N ASP A 144 14.47 -10.99 -22.34
CA ASP A 144 15.66 -10.43 -22.98
C ASP A 144 16.46 -11.57 -23.60
N VAL A 145 16.57 -11.52 -24.92
CA VAL A 145 17.16 -12.60 -25.71
C VAL A 145 18.42 -12.07 -26.36
N THR A 146 19.53 -12.70 -26.01
CA THR A 146 20.81 -12.48 -26.69
C THR A 146 20.92 -13.48 -27.82
N TYR A 147 20.99 -12.99 -29.04
CA TYR A 147 21.12 -13.81 -30.24
C TYR A 147 22.42 -13.48 -30.97
N ARG A 148 22.96 -14.47 -31.68
CA ARG A 148 24.13 -14.33 -32.55
C ARG A 148 23.68 -14.37 -34.00
N LEU A 149 24.00 -13.30 -34.74
CA LEU A 149 23.73 -13.19 -36.17
C LEU A 149 25.02 -12.76 -36.87
N GLU A 150 25.45 -13.53 -37.87
CA GLU A 150 26.71 -13.28 -38.60
C GLU A 150 27.94 -13.16 -37.68
N GLY A 151 27.94 -13.86 -36.54
CA GLY A 151 29.03 -13.83 -35.56
C GLY A 151 28.98 -12.66 -34.57
N GLN A 152 28.00 -11.77 -34.68
CA GLN A 152 27.80 -10.66 -33.75
C GLN A 152 26.66 -10.95 -32.77
N ASP A 153 26.92 -10.74 -31.48
CA ASP A 153 25.92 -10.88 -30.43
C ASP A 153 25.10 -9.59 -30.31
N SER A 154 23.77 -9.71 -30.32
CA SER A 154 22.82 -8.61 -30.19
C SER A 154 21.68 -8.98 -29.26
N GLN A 155 21.05 -8.00 -28.63
CA GLN A 155 19.95 -8.21 -27.69
C GLN A 155 18.64 -7.68 -28.24
N VAL A 156 17.57 -8.45 -28.04
CA VAL A 156 16.19 -8.03 -28.34
C VAL A 156 15.26 -8.44 -27.22
N ARG A 157 14.16 -7.69 -27.06
CA ARG A 157 13.09 -8.01 -26.11
C ARG A 157 11.90 -8.64 -26.84
N THR A 158 11.45 -9.78 -26.35
CA THR A 158 10.29 -10.52 -26.88
C THR A 158 9.24 -10.75 -25.78
N SER A 159 7.98 -10.91 -26.18
CA SER A 159 6.86 -11.22 -25.27
C SER A 159 6.68 -12.73 -25.01
N PHE A 160 7.35 -13.59 -25.78
CA PHE A 160 7.25 -15.05 -25.68
C PHE A 160 8.61 -15.69 -25.47
N LYS A 161 8.64 -16.89 -24.90
CA LYS A 161 9.90 -17.61 -24.66
C LYS A 161 10.44 -18.10 -26.01
N PRO A 162 11.61 -17.64 -26.48
CA PRO A 162 12.17 -18.11 -27.74
C PRO A 162 12.65 -19.56 -27.60
N GLY A 163 12.72 -20.25 -28.74
CA GLY A 163 13.41 -21.53 -28.85
C GLY A 163 14.93 -21.37 -28.95
N VAL A 164 15.60 -22.39 -29.46
CA VAL A 164 17.06 -22.39 -29.69
C VAL A 164 17.51 -21.45 -30.82
N THR A 165 16.60 -21.13 -31.74
CA THR A 165 16.86 -20.24 -32.88
C THR A 165 15.71 -19.27 -33.08
N LEU A 166 16.03 -18.09 -33.63
CA LEU A 166 15.06 -17.07 -34.03
C LEU A 166 15.05 -16.91 -35.55
N PRO A 167 13.89 -16.92 -36.21
CA PRO A 167 13.81 -16.67 -37.64
C PRO A 167 14.18 -15.21 -37.93
N VAL A 168 14.89 -15.00 -39.04
CA VAL A 168 15.35 -13.70 -39.51
C VAL A 168 14.68 -13.41 -40.83
N LYS A 169 14.09 -12.21 -40.96
CA LYS A 169 13.47 -11.71 -42.18
C LYS A 169 14.02 -10.32 -42.47
N ASP A 170 14.53 -10.10 -43.68
CA ASP A 170 15.11 -8.83 -44.12
C ASP A 170 16.25 -8.34 -43.20
N GLY A 171 17.07 -9.29 -42.71
CA GLY A 171 18.17 -9.02 -41.79
C GLY A 171 17.76 -8.68 -40.35
N GLN A 172 16.47 -8.74 -40.00
CA GLN A 172 15.96 -8.50 -38.64
C GLN A 172 15.35 -9.77 -38.04
N VAL A 173 15.59 -9.99 -36.75
CA VAL A 173 14.98 -11.10 -36.00
C VAL A 173 13.47 -10.87 -35.84
N VAL A 174 12.69 -11.90 -36.13
CA VAL A 174 11.23 -11.86 -35.96
C VAL A 174 10.90 -12.10 -34.49
N ILE A 175 10.39 -11.06 -33.83
CA ILE A 175 9.97 -11.07 -32.41
C ILE A 175 8.47 -11.22 -32.22
N THR A 176 7.76 -11.61 -33.28
CA THR A 176 6.33 -11.92 -33.22
C THR A 176 6.15 -13.40 -32.84
N PRO A 177 5.30 -13.74 -31.86
CA PRO A 177 5.03 -15.13 -31.54
C PRO A 177 4.45 -15.85 -32.76
N PRO A 178 4.93 -17.07 -33.07
CA PRO A 178 4.36 -17.86 -34.15
C PRO A 178 2.88 -18.18 -33.87
N PRO A 179 2.07 -18.41 -34.93
CA PRO A 179 0.60 -18.46 -34.83
C PRO A 179 0.07 -19.52 -33.85
N ASP A 180 0.84 -20.58 -33.63
CA ASP A 180 0.60 -21.72 -32.75
C ASP A 180 0.74 -21.41 -31.25
N LEU A 181 1.35 -20.28 -30.87
CA LEU A 181 1.52 -19.85 -29.48
C LEU A 181 0.49 -18.81 -29.01
N ARG A 182 -0.61 -18.61 -29.75
CA ARG A 182 -1.65 -17.59 -29.47
C ARG A 182 -2.88 -18.10 -28.68
N SER A 183 -2.81 -19.29 -28.09
CA SER A 183 -3.90 -19.90 -27.32
C SER A 183 -3.96 -19.45 -25.87
#